data_AF-A0A0B4E4Z1-F1
#
_entry.id   AF-A0A0B4E4Z1-F1
#
_cell.length_a   1.000
_cell.length_b   1.000
_cell.length_c   1.000
_cell.angle_alpha   90.00
_cell.angle_beta   90.00
_cell.angle_gamma   90.00
#
_symmetry.space_group_name_H-M   'P 1'
#
loop_
_entity.id
_entity.type
_entity.pdbx_description
1 polymer ?
#
loop_
_entity_poly.entity_id
_entity_poly.type
_entity_poly.pdbx_seq_one_letter_code
_entity_poly.pdbx_strand_id
1 'polypeptide(L)'
;MKFEAIRYLERKTGEYKIEKVPGESFLKFLYYNPFGKLALEALVKRKFLSVWYGKKMNTKKSREKILPFIKSLEIPIEEAEKSWDEFTSFNDFFIENSKKEQELGI
;
A
#
# COMPACT_ATOMS: atom_id res chain seq x y z
N MET A 1 -7.17 -15.09 -17.12
CA MET A 1 -5.88 -14.36 -17.11
C MET A 1 -4.95 -15.06 -16.13
N LYS A 2 -3.65 -14.73 -16.08
CA LYS A 2 -2.67 -15.23 -15.11
C LYS A 2 -2.03 -14.01 -14.43
N PHE A 3 -1.99 -13.96 -13.11
CA PHE A 3 -1.36 -12.84 -12.40
C PHE A 3 0.15 -13.07 -12.44
N GLU A 4 0.84 -12.33 -13.30
CA GLU A 4 2.29 -12.41 -13.43
C GLU A 4 2.96 -11.43 -12.47
N ALA A 5 4.03 -11.88 -11.83
CA ALA A 5 4.79 -11.06 -10.92
C ALA A 5 5.56 -9.98 -11.72
N ILE A 6 5.45 -8.73 -11.29
CA ILE A 6 6.21 -7.63 -11.91
C ILE A 6 7.68 -7.80 -11.53
N ARG A 7 8.57 -7.71 -12.52
CA ARG A 7 10.02 -7.79 -12.32
C ARG A 7 10.66 -6.44 -12.62
N TYR A 8 11.57 -6.00 -11.77
CA TYR A 8 12.34 -4.78 -11.97
C TYR A 8 13.84 -5.06 -11.83
N LEU A 9 14.66 -4.25 -12.49
CA LEU A 9 16.11 -4.30 -12.36
C LEU A 9 16.53 -3.38 -11.22
N GLU A 10 17.12 -3.92 -10.16
CA GLU A 10 17.66 -3.11 -9.08
C GLU A 10 18.96 -2.43 -9.52
N ARG A 11 18.94 -1.10 -9.62
CA ARG A 11 20.07 -0.31 -10.13
C ARG A 11 21.37 -0.49 -9.34
N LYS A 12 21.29 -0.72 -8.03
CA LYS A 12 22.46 -0.82 -7.14
C LYS A 12 23.21 -2.14 -7.31
N THR A 13 22.50 -3.22 -7.62
CA THR A 13 23.06 -4.59 -7.67
C THR A 13 23.09 -5.16 -9.07
N GLY A 14 22.30 -4.63 -10.00
CA GLY A 14 22.14 -5.15 -11.35
C GLY A 14 21.30 -6.43 -11.42
N GLU A 15 20.61 -6.80 -10.34
CA GLU A 15 19.82 -8.02 -10.27
C GLU A 15 18.34 -7.79 -10.59
N TYR A 16 17.69 -8.79 -11.17
CA TYR A 16 16.24 -8.80 -11.35
C TYR A 16 15.55 -9.19 -10.05
N LYS A 17 14.73 -8.28 -9.52
CA LYS A 17 13.90 -8.49 -8.34
C LYS A 17 12.43 -8.53 -8.71
N ILE A 18 11.64 -9.23 -7.88
CA ILE A 18 10.19 -9.24 -7.99
C ILE A 18 9.63 -8.09 -7.14
N GLU A 19 8.78 -7.26 -7.75
CA GLU A 19 8.10 -6.18 -7.04
C GLU A 19 7.04 -6.75 -6.12
N LYS A 20 7.13 -6.41 -4.82
CA LYS A 20 6.08 -6.68 -3.84
C LYS A 20 5.01 -5.62 -4.00
N VAL A 21 3.96 -5.90 -4.78
CA VAL A 21 2.89 -4.93 -5.02
C VAL A 21 2.00 -4.81 -3.78
N PRO A 22 1.87 -3.62 -3.18
CA PRO A 22 0.97 -3.42 -2.05
C PRO A 22 -0.48 -3.76 -2.44
N GLY A 23 -1.12 -4.67 -1.71
CA GLY A 23 -2.49 -5.10 -2.00
C GLY A 23 -2.64 -6.10 -3.16
N GLU A 24 -1.54 -6.74 -3.60
CA GLU A 24 -1.56 -7.77 -4.65
C GLU A 24 -2.63 -8.86 -4.41
N SER A 25 -2.75 -9.34 -3.17
CA SER A 25 -3.75 -10.36 -2.80
C SER A 25 -5.19 -9.88 -3.03
N PHE A 26 -5.47 -8.59 -2.79
CA PHE A 26 -6.77 -7.99 -3.06
C PHE A 26 -7.02 -7.85 -4.56
N LEU A 27 -6.00 -7.45 -5.33
CA LEU A 27 -6.07 -7.38 -6.79
C LEU A 27 -6.30 -8.78 -7.40
N LYS A 28 -5.57 -9.81 -6.95
CA LYS A 28 -5.78 -11.20 -7.34
C LYS A 28 -7.20 -11.66 -7.06
N PHE A 29 -7.74 -11.35 -5.88
CA PHE A 29 -9.13 -11.69 -5.54
C PHE A 29 -10.14 -11.01 -6.50
N LEU A 30 -9.99 -9.70 -6.73
CA LEU A 30 -10.89 -8.94 -7.61
C LEU A 30 -10.93 -9.48 -9.04
N TYR A 31 -9.76 -9.79 -9.61
CA TYR A 31 -9.65 -10.13 -11.03
C TYR A 31 -9.80 -11.64 -11.33
N TYR A 32 -9.60 -12.53 -10.35
CA TYR A 32 -9.49 -13.98 -10.62
C TYR A 32 -10.51 -14.84 -9.87
N ASN A 33 -11.19 -14.30 -8.85
CA ASN A 33 -12.20 -15.05 -8.14
C ASN A 33 -13.57 -14.92 -8.88
N PRO A 34 -14.37 -15.99 -9.04
CA PRO A 34 -15.74 -15.88 -9.57
C PRO A 34 -16.65 -14.93 -8.77
N PHE A 35 -16.38 -14.72 -7.48
CA PHE A 35 -17.01 -13.65 -6.67
C PHE A 35 -16.49 -12.23 -7.01
N GLY A 36 -15.38 -12.12 -7.74
CA GLY A 36 -14.76 -10.88 -8.20
C GLY A 36 -15.60 -10.12 -9.22
N LYS A 37 -16.45 -10.79 -10.03
CA LYS A 37 -17.41 -10.13 -10.92
C LYS A 37 -18.47 -9.33 -10.14
N LEU A 38 -18.94 -9.84 -8.99
CA LEU A 38 -19.80 -9.10 -8.06
C LEU A 38 -19.03 -7.96 -7.37
N ALA A 39 -17.74 -8.14 -7.12
CA ALA A 39 -16.87 -7.07 -6.64
C ALA A 39 -16.65 -5.98 -7.69
N LEU A 40 -16.68 -6.33 -8.99
CA LEU A 40 -16.64 -5.40 -10.12
C LEU A 40 -17.89 -4.52 -10.14
N GLU A 41 -19.07 -5.07 -9.89
CA GLU A 41 -20.29 -4.26 -9.71
C GLU A 41 -20.26 -3.44 -8.42
N ALA A 42 -19.66 -3.98 -7.35
CA ALA A 42 -19.33 -3.19 -6.17
C ALA A 42 -18.27 -2.10 -6.44
N LEU A 43 -17.58 -2.08 -7.60
CA LEU A 43 -16.72 -0.96 -7.98
C LEU A 43 -17.52 0.35 -8.16
N VAL A 44 -18.81 0.27 -8.48
CA VAL A 44 -19.71 1.44 -8.48
C VAL A 44 -20.00 1.89 -7.04
N LYS A 45 -20.12 0.94 -6.10
CA LYS A 45 -20.15 1.20 -4.64
C LYS A 45 -18.78 1.64 -4.09
N ARG A 46 -17.69 1.55 -4.87
CA ARG A 46 -16.33 1.89 -4.46
C ARG A 46 -16.15 3.34 -4.12
N LYS A 47 -16.90 4.28 -4.71
CA LYS A 47 -16.81 5.68 -4.27
C LYS A 47 -17.18 5.79 -2.79
N PHE A 48 -18.26 5.14 -2.37
CA PHE A 48 -18.65 5.09 -0.97
C PHE A 48 -17.66 4.29 -0.12
N LEU A 49 -17.23 3.11 -0.58
CA LEU A 49 -16.27 2.27 0.16
C LEU A 49 -14.90 2.94 0.31
N SER A 50 -14.40 3.60 -0.74
CA SER A 50 -13.14 4.36 -0.71
C SER A 50 -13.25 5.56 0.22
N VAL A 51 -14.37 6.29 0.20
CA VAL A 51 -14.59 7.40 1.15
C VAL A 51 -14.66 6.88 2.59
N TRP A 52 -15.39 5.79 2.83
CA TRP A 52 -15.49 5.17 4.14
C TRP A 52 -14.14 4.63 4.63
N TYR A 53 -13.41 3.92 3.77
CA TYR A 53 -12.10 3.36 4.08
C TYR A 53 -11.08 4.47 4.30
N GLY A 54 -11.09 5.51 3.47
CA GLY A 54 -10.27 6.72 3.63
C GLY A 54 -10.54 7.41 4.97
N LYS A 55 -11.81 7.60 5.34
CA LYS A 55 -12.19 8.10 6.68
C LYS A 55 -11.66 7.21 7.79
N LYS A 56 -11.74 5.87 7.64
CA LYS A 56 -11.19 4.91 8.60
C LYS A 56 -9.68 5.06 8.75
N MET A 57 -8.94 5.31 7.66
CA MET A 57 -7.48 5.47 7.68
C MET A 57 -7.02 6.83 8.24
N ASN A 58 -7.93 7.79 8.41
CA ASN A 58 -7.70 9.04 9.15
C ASN A 58 -7.92 8.91 10.67
N THR A 59 -8.39 7.76 11.17
CA THR A 59 -8.66 7.58 12.60
C THR A 59 -7.40 7.21 13.38
N LYS A 60 -7.30 7.58 14.66
CA LYS A 60 -6.18 7.20 15.54
C LYS A 60 -5.93 5.68 15.59
N LYS A 61 -7.02 4.89 15.62
CA LYS A 61 -6.94 3.42 15.63
C LYS A 61 -6.21 2.85 14.40
N SER A 62 -6.25 3.55 13.27
CA SER A 62 -5.57 3.10 12.05
C SER A 62 -4.04 3.07 12.18
N ARG A 63 -3.47 3.77 13.16
CA ARG A 63 -2.03 3.72 13.49
C ARG A 63 -1.53 2.30 13.72
N GLU A 64 -2.36 1.41 14.29
CA GLU A 64 -2.02 0.00 14.53
C GLU A 64 -1.65 -0.75 13.24
N LYS A 65 -2.05 -0.24 12.07
CA LYS A 65 -1.73 -0.83 10.76
C LYS A 65 -0.35 -0.45 10.23
N ILE A 66 0.28 0.61 10.76
CA ILE A 66 1.56 1.12 10.26
C ILE A 66 2.65 0.08 10.42
N LEU A 67 2.83 -0.47 11.63
CA LEU A 67 3.89 -1.44 11.90
C LEU A 67 3.76 -2.73 11.06
N PRO A 68 2.58 -3.38 10.95
CA PRO A 68 2.38 -4.48 10.01
C PRO A 68 2.70 -4.12 8.55
N PHE A 69 2.34 -2.92 8.13
CA PHE A 69 2.58 -2.45 6.76
C PHE A 69 4.07 -2.31 6.45
N ILE A 70 4.82 -1.64 7.34
CA ILE A 70 6.28 -1.47 7.23
C ILE A 70 6.97 -2.82 7.14
N LYS A 71 6.62 -3.76 8.04
CA LYS A 71 7.16 -5.13 8.03
C LYS A 71 6.83 -5.88 6.73
N SER A 72 5.61 -5.72 6.21
CA SER A 72 5.18 -6.43 5.00
C SER A 72 5.90 -5.97 3.73
N LEU A 73 6.31 -4.72 3.69
CA LEU A 73 6.98 -4.10 2.54
C LEU A 73 8.49 -3.93 2.74
N GLU A 74 9.04 -4.39 3.86
CA GLU A 74 10.47 -4.22 4.20
C GLU A 74 10.92 -2.75 4.04
N ILE A 75 10.04 -1.82 4.41
CA ILE A 75 10.34 -0.38 4.33
C ILE A 75 11.42 -0.08 5.39
N PRO A 76 12.58 0.50 5.02
CA PRO A 76 13.59 0.89 5.98
C PRO A 76 13.08 2.09 6.78
N ILE A 77 12.56 1.83 7.98
CA ILE A 77 12.04 2.88 8.86
C ILE A 77 13.18 3.56 9.63
N GLU A 78 14.36 2.96 9.65
CA GLU A 78 15.54 3.47 10.33
C GLU A 78 16.05 4.78 9.69
N GLU A 79 15.69 5.03 8.43
CA GLU A 79 15.97 6.28 7.71
C GLU A 79 14.83 7.32 7.86
N ALA A 80 13.73 6.96 8.53
CA ALA A 80 12.61 7.87 8.74
C ALA A 80 12.90 8.83 9.91
N GLU A 81 12.66 10.13 9.70
CA GLU A 81 12.78 11.16 10.73
C GLU A 81 11.83 10.98 11.93
N LYS A 82 10.79 10.15 11.76
CA LYS A 82 9.79 9.84 12.78
C LYS A 82 9.67 8.34 12.94
N SER A 83 9.61 7.90 14.19
CA SER A 83 9.26 6.53 14.54
C SER A 83 7.81 6.23 14.19
N TRP A 84 7.48 4.97 13.91
CA TRP A 84 6.12 4.56 13.52
C TRP A 84 5.06 4.92 14.56
N ASP A 85 5.45 5.07 15.82
CA ASP A 85 4.59 5.41 16.94
C ASP A 85 4.28 6.91 17.08
N GLU A 86 4.96 7.77 16.31
CA GLU A 86 4.74 9.21 16.29
C GLU A 86 3.60 9.63 15.36
N PHE A 87 3.20 8.76 14.42
CA PHE A 87 2.11 9.05 13.49
C PHE A 87 0.75 9.01 14.17
N THR A 88 -0.11 9.95 13.82
CA THR A 88 -1.46 10.07 14.42
C THR A 88 -2.49 9.18 13.74
N SER A 89 -2.25 8.75 12.51
CA SER A 89 -3.10 7.85 11.73
C SER A 89 -2.32 7.16 10.61
N PHE A 90 -2.92 6.16 9.97
CA PHE A 90 -2.30 5.47 8.83
C PHE A 90 -2.10 6.41 7.63
N ASN A 91 -3.04 7.31 7.38
CA ASN A 91 -2.89 8.30 6.31
C ASN A 91 -1.81 9.34 6.61
N ASP A 92 -1.62 9.69 7.88
CA ASP A 92 -0.54 10.60 8.32
C ASP A 92 0.84 10.02 7.93
N PHE A 93 1.04 8.72 8.17
CA PHE A 93 2.22 7.98 7.72
C PHE A 93 2.41 8.01 6.19
N PHE A 94 1.33 7.84 5.41
CA PHE A 94 1.43 7.86 3.94
C PHE A 94 1.74 9.24 3.38
N ILE A 95 1.07 10.30 3.88
CA ILE A 95 1.25 11.66 3.37
C ILE A 95 2.67 12.16 3.62
N GLU A 96 3.24 11.86 4.79
CA GLU A 96 4.61 12.22 5.12
C GLU A 96 5.62 11.55 4.18
N ASN A 97 5.47 10.24 3.94
CA ASN A 97 6.38 9.50 3.07
C ASN A 97 6.26 9.93 1.60
N SER A 98 5.04 10.19 1.10
CA SER A 98 4.85 10.65 -0.28
C SER A 98 5.42 12.04 -0.57
N LYS A 99 5.57 12.91 0.44
CA LYS A 99 6.26 14.19 0.27
C LYS A 99 7.78 13.98 0.13
N LYS A 100 8.34 13.07 0.93
CA LYS A 100 9.77 12.74 0.89
C LYS A 100 10.19 12.13 -0.43
N GLU A 101 9.39 11.23 -1.00
CA GLU A 101 9.67 10.67 -2.34
C GLU A 101 9.75 11.76 -3.43
N GLN A 102 8.83 12.73 -3.41
CA GLN A 102 8.82 13.84 -4.36
C GLN A 102 10.00 14.81 -4.17
N GLU A 103 10.42 15.06 -2.93
CA GLU A 103 11.59 15.90 -2.62
C GLU A 103 12.92 15.23 -3.00
N LEU A 104 12.98 13.90 -3.04
CA LEU A 104 14.14 13.11 -3.48
C LEU A 104 14.21 12.91 -5.01
N GLY A 105 13.24 13.44 -5.77
CA GLY A 105 13.26 13.45 -7.24
C GLY A 105 13.17 12.06 -7.89
N ILE A 106 12.49 11.12 -7.24
CA ILE A 106 12.22 9.77 -7.77
C ILE A 106 10.80 9.70 -8.36
#